data_AF-A0A957L9Q8-F1
#
_entry.id   AF-A0A957L9Q8-F1
#
_cell.length_a   1.000
_cell.length_b   1.000
_cell.length_c   1.000
_cell.angle_alpha   90.00
_cell.angle_beta   90.00
_cell.angle_gamma   90.00
#
_symmetry.space_group_name_H-M   'P 1'
#
loop_
_entity.id
_entity.type
_entity.pdbx_description
1 polymer ?
#
loop_
_entity_poly.entity_id
_entity_poly.type
_entity_poly.pdbx_seq_one_letter_code
_entity_poly.pdbx_strand_id
1 'polypeptide(L)'
;AEVMVSFRPARDKTHITQLLGRMVRTPLARQVGKDAALNDVHLFLPHYDETAVHNVIHDLQNVEDVPPTQVGVSRELVTLAKRPGTEAIFAAMDKLVTYRVNAVRQQSGLRRLMGLGRALTHDNIDPDAQANVTNAIVTQMSVGIKTLRAAGDYADKAKQITDVDLKTLALHGTIVADAKVAYTIGAAVADIDRHFERAGKMLSNGLHTAYWKQQTSRENQDVKVEVILLTQDIGAMTQLENFAAKEFDALYEKFKWDIGKLKEQRRKHYEKLRLATAKPQNIQWLLPDSIGFRREPSDHPYEKHLYIEVDGTFRTNLGTWEAGVLAEELNDETVVGWLRNIDRQPWSLEIPYEDGGKTKSMFPDMVIVRQIGGDFHFDILEPHDSSRVDNVAKAVGLAKFAENHPYTFARVQLIRKQKGADGKEHFYRLDVGNDAVRKQVLAVGNETQLNQLFENVAKVKG
;
A
#
# COMPACT_ATOMS: atom_id res chain seq x y z
N ALA A 1 -14.33 20.86 5.82
CA ALA A 1 -15.16 21.24 4.68
C ALA A 1 -14.82 22.66 4.31
N GLU A 2 -14.56 22.92 3.03
CA GLU A 2 -14.40 24.27 2.49
C GLU A 2 -15.57 24.58 1.57
N VAL A 3 -16.05 25.81 1.58
CA VAL A 3 -17.14 26.26 0.71
C VAL A 3 -16.66 27.48 -0.05
N MET A 4 -16.80 27.44 -1.37
CA MET A 4 -16.49 28.54 -2.27
C MET A 4 -17.71 28.88 -3.12
N VAL A 5 -17.94 30.18 -3.31
CA VAL A 5 -19.02 30.70 -4.15
C VAL A 5 -18.40 31.67 -5.16
N SER A 6 -18.65 31.47 -6.45
CA SER A 6 -18.27 32.40 -7.50
C SER A 6 -19.51 32.99 -8.16
N PHE A 7 -19.73 34.28 -7.96
CA PHE A 7 -20.78 35.05 -8.64
C PHE A 7 -20.35 35.62 -10.00
N ARG A 8 -19.14 35.28 -10.49
CA ARG A 8 -18.72 35.75 -11.81
C ARG A 8 -19.43 34.93 -12.89
N PRO A 9 -19.96 35.56 -13.95
CA PRO A 9 -20.43 34.80 -15.10
C PRO A 9 -19.23 34.30 -15.89
N ALA A 10 -19.21 33.03 -16.26
CA ALA A 10 -18.21 32.48 -17.17
C ALA A 10 -18.86 31.47 -18.11
N ARG A 11 -18.60 31.66 -19.41
CA ARG A 11 -19.00 30.74 -20.48
C ARG A 11 -17.80 30.08 -21.17
N ASP A 12 -16.60 30.63 -20.97
CA ASP A 12 -15.37 30.13 -21.58
C ASP A 12 -14.86 28.89 -20.84
N LYS A 13 -14.75 27.78 -21.58
CA LYS A 13 -14.28 26.47 -21.09
C LYS A 13 -12.91 26.60 -20.42
N THR A 14 -11.99 27.39 -20.98
CA THR A 14 -10.63 27.54 -20.44
C THR A 14 -10.64 28.14 -19.03
N HIS A 15 -11.45 29.18 -18.82
CA HIS A 15 -11.58 29.82 -17.51
C HIS A 15 -12.19 28.89 -16.47
N ILE A 16 -13.23 28.12 -16.86
CA ILE A 16 -13.89 27.12 -16.00
C ILE A 16 -12.89 26.01 -15.62
N THR A 17 -12.12 25.50 -16.58
CA THR A 17 -11.08 24.48 -16.35
C THR A 17 -9.98 24.97 -15.43
N GLN A 18 -9.50 26.21 -15.57
CA GLN A 18 -8.47 26.76 -14.69
C GLN A 18 -8.97 26.91 -13.25
N LEU A 19 -10.21 27.35 -13.06
CA LEU A 19 -10.83 27.49 -11.73
C LEU A 19 -11.00 26.12 -11.06
N LEU A 20 -11.65 25.17 -11.74
CA LEU A 20 -11.85 23.81 -11.24
C LEU A 20 -10.52 23.07 -11.04
N GLY A 21 -9.57 23.21 -11.97
CA GLY A 21 -8.25 22.58 -11.88
C GLY A 21 -7.41 23.10 -10.72
N ARG A 22 -7.48 24.40 -10.39
CA ARG A 22 -6.84 24.94 -9.18
C ARG A 22 -7.47 24.37 -7.90
N MET A 23 -8.78 24.13 -7.91
CA MET A 23 -9.48 23.58 -6.74
C MET A 23 -9.19 22.09 -6.53
N VAL A 24 -9.28 21.26 -7.57
CA VAL A 24 -8.93 19.83 -7.51
C VAL A 24 -7.46 19.64 -7.07
N ARG A 25 -6.58 20.57 -7.45
CA ARG A 25 -5.15 20.55 -7.07
C ARG A 25 -4.82 21.26 -5.77
N THR A 26 -5.79 21.88 -5.08
CA THR A 26 -5.58 22.43 -3.73
C THR A 26 -6.11 21.40 -2.75
N PRO A 27 -5.35 20.35 -2.40
CA PRO A 27 -5.79 19.43 -1.37
C PRO A 27 -6.02 20.22 -0.09
N LEU A 28 -7.13 19.93 0.60
CA LEU A 28 -7.33 20.36 1.97
C LEU A 28 -6.02 20.12 2.74
N ALA A 29 -5.55 21.13 3.48
CA ALA A 29 -4.31 21.01 4.25
C ALA A 29 -4.32 19.81 5.20
N ARG A 30 -5.52 19.29 5.54
CA ARG A 30 -5.74 18.13 6.38
C ARG A 30 -6.93 17.31 5.90
N GLN A 31 -6.75 15.99 5.82
CA GLN A 31 -7.83 15.02 5.65
C GLN A 31 -8.22 14.40 7.00
N VAL A 32 -9.51 14.39 7.32
CA VAL A 32 -10.12 13.80 8.52
C VAL A 32 -10.61 12.40 8.19
N GLY A 33 -10.03 11.37 8.82
CA GLY A 33 -10.40 9.98 8.50
C GLY A 33 -11.78 9.55 9.00
N LYS A 34 -12.34 10.26 9.99
CA LYS A 34 -13.60 9.87 10.65
C LYS A 34 -14.86 10.30 9.90
N ASP A 35 -14.82 11.45 9.25
CA ASP A 35 -16.00 12.08 8.66
C ASP A 35 -15.65 12.57 7.25
N ALA A 36 -16.30 11.98 6.26
CA ALA A 36 -16.11 12.31 4.86
C ALA A 36 -16.56 13.74 4.55
N ALA A 37 -17.63 14.24 5.17
CA ALA A 37 -18.14 15.59 4.92
C ALA A 37 -17.11 16.66 5.29
N LEU A 38 -16.24 16.39 6.27
CA LEU A 38 -15.16 17.30 6.64
C LEU A 38 -14.04 17.38 5.59
N ASN A 39 -14.02 16.46 4.62
CA ASN A 39 -13.07 16.43 3.51
C ASN A 39 -13.62 17.01 2.20
N ASP A 40 -14.86 17.51 2.21
CA ASP A 40 -15.49 18.02 1.00
C ASP A 40 -15.14 19.49 0.74
N VAL A 41 -15.04 19.81 -0.55
CA VAL A 41 -14.92 21.17 -1.07
C VAL A 41 -16.16 21.45 -1.92
N HIS A 42 -17.06 22.30 -1.42
CA HIS A 42 -18.27 22.67 -2.14
C HIS A 42 -18.03 23.93 -2.98
N LEU A 43 -18.39 23.86 -4.26
CA LEU A 43 -18.31 24.98 -5.18
C LEU A 43 -19.69 25.36 -5.71
N PHE A 44 -20.10 26.60 -5.46
CA PHE A 44 -21.36 27.16 -5.95
C PHE A 44 -21.09 28.15 -7.10
N LEU A 45 -21.61 27.83 -8.30
CA LEU A 45 -21.38 28.59 -9.54
C LEU A 45 -22.71 29.07 -10.17
N PRO A 46 -23.48 29.95 -9.51
CA PRO A 46 -24.85 30.32 -9.93
C PRO A 46 -24.97 30.95 -11.34
N HIS A 47 -23.89 31.49 -11.89
CA HIS A 47 -23.91 32.20 -13.19
C HIS A 47 -23.03 31.54 -14.26
N TYR A 48 -22.57 30.32 -14.02
CA TYR A 48 -21.78 29.55 -14.98
C TYR A 48 -22.71 28.74 -15.90
N ASP A 49 -22.24 28.46 -17.11
CA ASP A 49 -22.92 27.55 -18.03
C ASP A 49 -22.82 26.10 -17.53
N GLU A 50 -23.96 25.49 -17.21
CA GLU A 50 -24.03 24.16 -16.58
C GLU A 50 -23.47 23.06 -17.48
N THR A 51 -23.69 23.15 -18.79
CA THR A 51 -23.17 22.19 -19.78
C THR A 51 -21.65 22.29 -19.90
N ALA A 52 -21.12 23.51 -19.93
CA ALA A 52 -19.67 23.74 -19.96
C ALA A 52 -19.00 23.23 -18.68
N VAL A 53 -19.60 23.44 -17.51
CA VAL A 53 -19.09 22.91 -16.23
C VAL A 53 -19.07 21.39 -16.22
N HIS A 54 -20.16 20.72 -16.65
CA HIS A 54 -20.21 19.26 -16.73
C HIS A 54 -19.13 18.69 -17.66
N ASN A 55 -18.95 19.29 -18.84
CA ASN A 55 -17.93 18.86 -19.80
C ASN A 55 -16.52 18.98 -19.21
N VAL A 56 -16.24 20.04 -18.46
CA VAL A 56 -14.93 20.22 -17.80
C VAL A 56 -14.72 19.23 -16.66
N ILE A 57 -15.74 18.92 -15.87
CA ILE A 57 -15.67 17.89 -14.82
C ILE A 57 -15.34 16.53 -15.45
N HIS A 58 -16.01 16.17 -16.54
CA HIS A 58 -15.74 14.95 -17.29
C HIS A 58 -14.31 14.91 -17.83
N ASP A 59 -13.81 16.00 -18.40
CA ASP A 59 -12.43 16.10 -18.89
C ASP A 59 -11.39 15.95 -17.77
N LEU A 60 -11.66 16.49 -16.56
CA LEU A 60 -10.78 16.37 -15.40
C LEU A 60 -10.75 14.96 -14.79
N GLN A 61 -11.84 14.19 -14.91
CA GLN A 61 -11.94 12.82 -14.42
C GLN A 61 -11.15 11.81 -15.27
N ASN A 62 -10.87 12.13 -16.54
CA ASN A 62 -10.18 11.24 -17.48
C ASN A 62 -8.64 11.33 -17.44
N VAL A 63 -8.06 12.07 -16.49
CA VAL A 63 -6.61 12.22 -16.37
C VAL A 63 -6.06 11.15 -15.42
N GLU A 64 -5.31 10.18 -15.96
CA GLU A 64 -4.76 9.01 -15.25
C GLU A 64 -3.90 9.34 -14.01
N ASP A 65 -3.42 10.59 -13.88
CA ASP A 65 -2.50 11.04 -12.83
C ASP A 65 -3.14 11.86 -11.68
N VAL A 66 -4.46 12.08 -11.68
CA VAL A 66 -5.13 12.82 -10.59
C VAL A 66 -5.61 11.82 -9.52
N PRO A 67 -5.31 12.04 -8.21
CA PRO A 67 -5.84 11.20 -7.14
C PRO A 67 -7.36 11.08 -7.27
N PRO A 68 -7.98 9.94 -6.90
CA PRO A 68 -9.41 9.70 -7.08
C PRO A 68 -10.22 10.63 -6.16
N THR A 69 -10.39 11.87 -6.59
CA THR A 69 -11.24 12.86 -5.96
C THR A 69 -12.53 12.82 -6.72
N GLN A 70 -13.62 12.34 -6.09
CA GLN A 70 -14.92 12.30 -6.73
C GLN A 70 -15.40 13.74 -6.95
N VAL A 71 -15.32 14.21 -8.19
CA VAL A 71 -15.88 15.51 -8.59
C VAL A 71 -17.27 15.25 -9.16
N GLY A 72 -18.28 15.98 -8.72
CA GLY A 72 -19.66 15.77 -9.17
C GLY A 72 -20.57 16.91 -8.71
N VAL A 73 -21.79 16.93 -9.24
CA VAL A 73 -22.80 17.90 -8.81
C VAL A 73 -23.31 17.51 -7.43
N SER A 74 -23.73 18.49 -6.61
CA SER A 74 -24.27 18.26 -5.26
C SER A 74 -25.46 17.29 -5.20
N ARG A 75 -26.14 17.01 -6.33
CA ARG A 75 -27.24 16.03 -6.40
C ARG A 75 -26.75 14.59 -6.53
N GLU A 76 -25.51 14.40 -6.98
CA GLU A 76 -24.90 13.09 -7.19
C GLU A 76 -23.94 12.71 -6.05
N LEU A 77 -23.27 13.71 -5.46
CA LEU A 77 -22.39 13.52 -4.31
C LEU A 77 -23.22 13.57 -3.03
N VAL A 78 -23.36 12.42 -2.37
CA VAL A 78 -24.07 12.27 -1.11
C VAL A 78 -23.11 11.82 -0.02
N THR A 79 -23.40 12.21 1.22
CA THR A 79 -22.74 11.63 2.40
C THR A 79 -23.64 10.53 2.95
N LEU A 80 -23.11 9.32 3.04
CA LEU A 80 -23.80 8.20 3.67
C LEU A 80 -23.29 8.05 5.10
N ALA A 81 -24.21 7.84 6.03
CA ALA A 81 -23.90 7.59 7.44
C ALA A 81 -24.04 6.10 7.77
N LYS A 82 -23.38 5.64 8.83
CA LYS A 82 -23.61 4.30 9.38
C LYS A 82 -25.11 4.09 9.64
N ARG A 83 -25.64 2.95 9.20
CA ARG A 83 -27.05 2.61 9.42
C ARG A 83 -27.34 2.47 10.92
N PRO A 84 -28.35 3.17 11.48
CA PRO A 84 -28.72 3.02 12.89
C PRO A 84 -29.02 1.57 13.26
N GLY A 85 -28.66 1.15 14.48
CA GLY A 85 -28.88 -0.23 14.96
C GLY A 85 -27.84 -1.25 14.47
N THR A 86 -26.77 -0.80 13.81
CA THR A 86 -25.67 -1.67 13.35
C THR A 86 -24.37 -1.45 14.13
N GLU A 87 -24.44 -0.80 15.29
CA GLU A 87 -23.27 -0.46 16.13
C GLU A 87 -22.48 -1.72 16.52
N ALA A 88 -23.19 -2.81 16.84
CA ALA A 88 -22.58 -4.09 17.15
C ALA A 88 -21.90 -4.74 15.92
N ILE A 89 -22.44 -4.52 14.71
CA ILE A 89 -21.82 -4.99 13.46
C ILE A 89 -20.50 -4.24 13.24
N PHE A 90 -20.51 -2.91 13.33
CA PHE A 90 -19.29 -2.10 13.15
C PHE A 90 -18.23 -2.42 14.21
N ALA A 91 -18.62 -2.62 15.47
CA ALA A 91 -17.69 -3.04 16.53
C ALA A 91 -17.07 -4.43 16.28
N ALA A 92 -17.80 -5.33 15.61
CA ALA A 92 -17.26 -6.61 15.16
C ALA A 92 -16.38 -6.44 13.90
N MET A 93 -16.74 -5.57 12.96
CA MET A 93 -15.93 -5.25 11.78
C MET A 93 -14.59 -4.59 12.12
N ASP A 94 -14.55 -3.79 13.18
CA ASP A 94 -13.30 -3.18 13.66
C ASP A 94 -12.26 -4.23 14.05
N LYS A 95 -12.64 -5.50 14.29
CA LYS A 95 -11.70 -6.59 14.57
C LYS A 95 -11.14 -7.25 13.30
N LEU A 96 -11.67 -6.91 12.13
CA LEU A 96 -11.23 -7.43 10.85
C LEU A 96 -9.94 -6.76 10.38
N VAL A 97 -9.32 -7.35 9.36
CA VAL A 97 -8.05 -6.89 8.82
C VAL A 97 -8.15 -6.56 7.34
N THR A 98 -7.32 -5.62 6.91
CA THR A 98 -7.09 -5.28 5.51
C THR A 98 -5.60 -5.00 5.28
N TYR A 99 -5.19 -4.78 4.04
CA TYR A 99 -3.84 -4.41 3.67
C TYR A 99 -3.79 -3.01 3.06
N ARG A 100 -2.59 -2.49 2.88
CA ARG A 100 -2.36 -1.25 2.13
C ARG A 100 -1.13 -1.44 1.25
N VAL A 101 -1.33 -1.83 0.01
CA VAL A 101 -0.23 -2.08 -0.94
C VAL A 101 0.16 -0.73 -1.56
N ASN A 102 1.46 -0.43 -1.59
CA ASN A 102 2.00 0.81 -2.13
C ASN A 102 1.46 2.11 -1.50
N ALA A 103 0.76 2.06 -0.36
CA ALA A 103 0.25 3.26 0.31
C ALA A 103 1.35 4.22 0.76
N VAL A 104 2.56 3.70 0.94
CA VAL A 104 3.77 4.48 1.19
C VAL A 104 4.87 3.97 0.29
N ARG A 105 5.65 4.90 -0.29
CA ARG A 105 6.86 4.55 -1.02
C ARG A 105 7.75 3.66 -0.15
N GLN A 106 8.12 2.49 -0.66
CA GLN A 106 9.00 1.55 0.03
C GLN A 106 10.30 2.25 0.48
N GLN A 107 10.70 1.97 1.72
CA GLN A 107 11.94 2.44 2.32
C GLN A 107 12.78 1.24 2.78
N SER A 108 14.09 1.43 2.87
CA SER A 108 14.96 0.41 3.45
C SER A 108 14.70 0.24 4.95
N GLY A 109 15.00 -0.94 5.49
CA GLY A 109 14.90 -1.22 6.92
C GLY A 109 15.69 -0.22 7.75
N LEU A 110 16.91 0.13 7.30
CA LEU A 110 17.74 1.17 7.92
C LEU A 110 17.02 2.53 7.99
N ARG A 111 16.38 2.97 6.90
CA ARG A 111 15.65 4.25 6.88
C ARG A 111 14.44 4.23 7.78
N ARG A 112 13.68 3.13 7.78
CA ARG A 112 12.49 2.95 8.63
C ARG A 112 12.88 2.95 10.10
N LEU A 113 13.89 2.19 10.50
CA LEU A 113 14.36 2.10 11.87
C LEU A 113 14.89 3.44 12.40
N MET A 114 15.71 4.13 11.61
CA MET A 114 16.17 5.49 11.96
C MET A 114 15.02 6.50 12.03
N GLY A 115 13.99 6.35 11.18
CA GLY A 115 12.78 7.15 11.22
C GLY A 115 11.96 6.91 12.49
N LEU A 116 11.83 5.65 12.90
CA LEU A 116 11.13 5.24 14.12
C LEU A 116 11.84 5.79 15.36
N GLY A 117 13.15 5.61 15.49
CA GLY A 117 13.93 6.14 16.62
C GLY A 117 13.79 7.66 16.75
N ARG A 118 13.86 8.38 15.62
CA ARG A 118 13.61 9.83 15.59
C ARG A 118 12.20 10.22 16.00
N ALA A 119 11.18 9.51 15.50
CA ALA A 119 9.80 9.81 15.82
C ALA A 119 9.53 9.61 17.32
N LEU A 120 9.99 8.49 17.89
CA LEU A 120 9.86 8.19 19.32
C LEU A 120 10.54 9.24 20.21
N THR A 121 11.72 9.73 19.79
CA THR A 121 12.43 10.81 20.48
C THR A 121 11.67 12.13 20.38
N HIS A 122 11.22 12.50 19.18
CA HIS A 122 10.50 13.74 18.93
C HIS A 122 9.16 13.83 19.67
N ASP A 123 8.42 12.72 19.73
CA ASP A 123 7.15 12.65 20.44
C ASP A 123 7.31 12.39 21.95
N ASN A 124 8.54 12.41 22.46
CA ASN A 124 8.89 12.23 23.87
C ASN A 124 8.35 10.91 24.47
N ILE A 125 8.28 9.85 23.66
CA ILE A 125 7.95 8.50 24.10
C ILE A 125 9.19 7.83 24.71
N ASP A 126 10.33 7.99 24.05
CA ASP A 126 11.64 7.54 24.53
C ASP A 126 12.70 8.55 24.06
N PRO A 127 13.22 9.41 24.97
CA PRO A 127 14.20 10.44 24.64
C PRO A 127 15.51 9.89 24.06
N ASP A 128 15.86 8.64 24.39
CA ASP A 128 17.13 8.03 23.98
C ASP A 128 16.95 7.14 22.73
N ALA A 129 15.73 6.96 22.23
CA ALA A 129 15.43 6.03 21.14
C ALA A 129 16.29 6.27 19.89
N GLN A 130 16.46 7.53 19.46
CA GLN A 130 17.30 7.84 18.29
C GLN A 130 18.76 7.46 18.52
N ALA A 131 19.31 7.77 19.70
CA ALA A 131 20.70 7.46 20.03
C ALA A 131 20.92 5.95 20.13
N ASN A 132 20.03 5.24 20.83
CA ASN A 132 20.06 3.79 20.98
C ASN A 132 19.98 3.07 19.65
N VAL A 133 19.04 3.47 18.78
CA VAL A 133 18.92 2.92 17.42
C VAL A 133 20.19 3.16 16.61
N THR A 134 20.74 4.37 16.65
CA THR A 134 21.98 4.70 15.92
C THR A 134 23.13 3.81 16.39
N ASN A 135 23.29 3.65 17.71
CA ASN A 135 24.33 2.82 18.31
C ASN A 135 24.16 1.34 17.96
N ALA A 136 22.92 0.83 17.94
CA ALA A 136 22.63 -0.55 17.58
C ALA A 136 23.02 -0.83 16.11
N ILE A 137 22.68 0.06 15.18
CA ILE A 137 23.05 -0.06 13.77
C ILE A 137 24.57 0.00 13.60
N VAL A 138 25.25 0.97 14.22
CA VAL A 138 26.72 1.10 14.14
C VAL A 138 27.43 -0.12 14.75
N THR A 139 26.89 -0.68 15.83
CA THR A 139 27.35 -1.96 16.38
C THR A 139 27.23 -3.08 15.34
N GLN A 140 26.10 -3.18 14.65
CA GLN A 140 25.89 -4.19 13.62
C GLN A 140 26.80 -3.97 12.40
N MET A 141 27.08 -2.72 12.02
CA MET A 141 28.08 -2.41 10.99
C MET A 141 29.46 -2.94 11.39
N SER A 142 29.85 -2.77 12.66
CA SER A 142 31.11 -3.30 13.20
C SER A 142 31.17 -4.83 13.12
N VAL A 143 30.05 -5.51 13.36
CA VAL A 143 29.94 -6.97 13.18
C VAL A 143 30.15 -7.35 11.71
N GLY A 144 29.46 -6.69 10.78
CA GLY A 144 29.61 -6.95 9.34
C GLY A 144 31.05 -6.75 8.85
N ILE A 145 31.71 -5.67 9.28
CA ILE A 145 33.11 -5.39 8.95
C ILE A 145 34.05 -6.47 9.50
N LYS A 146 33.83 -6.96 10.72
CA LYS A 146 34.59 -8.09 11.28
C LYS A 146 34.42 -9.36 10.46
N THR A 147 33.19 -9.65 10.02
CA THR A 147 32.91 -10.81 9.14
C THR A 147 33.63 -10.67 7.80
N LEU A 148 33.63 -9.49 7.20
CA LEU A 148 34.35 -9.23 5.95
C LEU A 148 35.86 -9.45 6.12
N ARG A 149 36.45 -8.97 7.21
CA ARG A 149 37.87 -9.19 7.52
C ARG A 149 38.21 -10.68 7.66
N ALA A 150 37.30 -11.48 8.22
CA ALA A 150 37.49 -12.91 8.38
C ALA A 150 37.35 -13.72 7.07
N ALA A 151 36.77 -13.13 6.01
CA ALA A 151 36.56 -13.80 4.72
C ALA A 151 37.84 -13.96 3.89
N GLY A 152 38.95 -13.32 4.29
CA GLY A 152 40.28 -13.50 3.71
C GLY A 152 40.62 -12.61 2.51
N ASP A 153 39.63 -12.06 1.81
CA ASP A 153 39.82 -11.17 0.64
C ASP A 153 39.76 -9.67 0.96
N TYR A 154 39.59 -9.34 2.25
CA TYR A 154 39.41 -7.95 2.70
C TYR A 154 40.60 -7.05 2.34
N ALA A 155 41.83 -7.54 2.54
CA ALA A 155 43.03 -6.75 2.28
C ALA A 155 43.15 -6.40 0.79
N ASP A 156 42.85 -7.34 -0.10
CA ASP A 156 42.89 -7.13 -1.54
C ASP A 156 41.81 -6.12 -1.99
N LYS A 157 40.59 -6.25 -1.45
CA LYS A 157 39.50 -5.31 -1.72
C LYS A 157 39.78 -3.91 -1.17
N ALA A 158 40.36 -3.82 0.03
CA ALA A 158 40.78 -2.55 0.62
C ALA A 158 41.84 -1.88 -0.25
N LYS A 159 42.82 -2.66 -0.73
CA LYS A 159 43.87 -2.19 -1.63
C LYS A 159 43.28 -1.61 -2.91
N GLN A 160 42.29 -2.26 -3.53
CA GLN A 160 41.62 -1.72 -4.74
C GLN A 160 40.92 -0.37 -4.53
N ILE A 161 40.63 0.01 -3.28
CA ILE A 161 40.06 1.33 -2.95
C ILE A 161 41.16 2.34 -2.65
N THR A 162 42.24 1.90 -2.00
CA THR A 162 43.37 2.76 -1.65
C THR A 162 44.38 2.93 -2.77
N ASP A 163 44.29 2.14 -3.84
CA ASP A 163 45.27 2.09 -4.92
C ASP A 163 44.55 2.27 -6.28
N VAL A 164 45.05 3.18 -7.11
CA VAL A 164 44.55 3.47 -8.46
C VAL A 164 45.55 2.96 -9.50
N ASP A 165 45.11 2.01 -10.34
CA ASP A 165 45.90 1.53 -11.47
C ASP A 165 45.82 2.53 -12.64
N LEU A 166 46.93 3.21 -12.92
CA LEU A 166 47.05 4.07 -14.09
C LEU A 166 47.66 3.30 -15.25
N LYS A 167 46.91 3.23 -16.36
CA LYS A 167 47.41 2.74 -17.64
C LYS A 167 47.71 3.94 -18.53
N THR A 168 48.98 4.29 -18.64
CA THR A 168 49.43 5.32 -19.58
C THR A 168 49.70 4.69 -20.95
N LEU A 169 49.01 5.17 -21.98
CA LEU A 169 49.35 4.90 -23.38
C LEU A 169 50.30 5.99 -23.86
N ALA A 170 51.55 5.65 -24.15
CA ALA A 170 52.50 6.58 -24.74
C ALA A 170 52.32 6.61 -26.27
N LEU A 171 51.88 7.75 -26.83
CA LEU A 171 51.88 7.98 -28.27
C LEU A 171 53.20 8.66 -28.66
N HIS A 172 54.07 7.97 -29.40
CA HIS A 172 55.29 8.55 -29.99
C HIS A 172 55.19 8.47 -31.52
N GLY A 173 54.83 9.58 -32.15
CA GLY A 173 54.68 9.65 -33.62
C GLY A 173 53.57 8.75 -34.17
N THR A 174 53.48 8.66 -35.49
CA THR A 174 52.43 7.95 -36.28
C THR A 174 52.35 6.43 -36.06
N ILE A 175 53.11 5.88 -35.10
CA ILE A 175 53.10 4.46 -34.76
C ILE A 175 52.73 4.35 -33.28
N VAL A 176 51.58 3.73 -33.01
CA VAL A 176 51.18 3.35 -31.64
C VAL A 176 52.14 2.25 -31.18
N ALA A 177 53.14 2.60 -30.37
CA ALA A 177 53.98 1.61 -29.71
C ALA A 177 53.25 1.07 -28.46
N ASP A 178 53.21 -0.25 -28.34
CA ASP A 178 52.49 -0.99 -27.30
C ASP A 178 53.28 -0.94 -25.97
N ALA A 179 53.27 0.21 -25.31
CA ALA A 179 53.85 0.37 -23.97
C ALA A 179 52.73 0.42 -22.91
N LYS A 180 52.24 -0.76 -22.49
CA LYS A 180 51.37 -0.89 -21.31
C LYS A 180 52.20 -0.99 -20.04
N VAL A 181 52.76 0.14 -19.59
CA VAL A 181 53.27 0.23 -18.22
C VAL A 181 52.08 0.58 -17.32
N ALA A 182 51.54 -0.42 -16.62
CA ALA A 182 50.58 -0.20 -15.55
C ALA A 182 51.39 0.07 -14.27
N TYR A 183 51.17 1.21 -13.62
CA TYR A 183 51.71 1.47 -12.30
C TYR A 183 50.58 1.94 -11.37
N THR A 184 50.70 1.55 -10.11
CA THR A 184 49.69 1.76 -9.09
C THR A 184 50.09 2.96 -8.24
N ILE A 185 49.24 3.97 -8.15
CA ILE A 185 49.43 5.13 -7.25
C ILE A 185 48.43 5.01 -6.11
N GLY A 186 48.80 5.42 -4.88
CA GLY A 186 47.82 5.56 -3.80
C GLY A 186 46.69 6.52 -4.20
N ALA A 187 45.44 6.10 -4.01
CA ALA A 187 44.24 6.89 -4.22
C ALA A 187 44.33 8.20 -3.45
N ALA A 188 43.91 9.29 -4.10
CA ALA A 188 43.87 10.58 -3.44
C ALA A 188 42.89 10.50 -2.25
N VAL A 189 43.25 11.16 -1.13
CA VAL A 189 42.36 11.28 0.04
C VAL A 189 40.97 11.77 -0.35
N ALA A 190 40.90 12.67 -1.35
CA ALA A 190 39.66 13.19 -1.91
C ALA A 190 38.77 12.12 -2.56
N ASP A 191 39.35 11.09 -3.19
CA ASP A 191 38.59 9.99 -3.79
C ASP A 191 37.99 9.09 -2.71
N ILE A 192 38.77 8.76 -1.67
CA ILE A 192 38.29 8.01 -0.50
C ILE A 192 37.13 8.75 0.17
N ASP A 193 37.24 10.07 0.34
CA ASP A 193 36.17 10.89 0.91
C ASP A 193 34.91 10.86 0.04
N ARG A 194 35.06 10.96 -1.28
CA ARG A 194 33.92 10.85 -2.21
C ARG A 194 33.24 9.48 -2.13
N HIS A 195 34.01 8.40 -2.04
CA HIS A 195 33.48 7.05 -1.87
C HIS A 195 32.78 6.89 -0.51
N PHE A 196 33.35 7.47 0.55
CA PHE A 196 32.77 7.47 1.89
C PHE A 196 31.42 8.21 1.94
N GLU A 197 31.33 9.38 1.30
CA GLU A 197 30.05 10.12 1.16
C GLU A 197 29.02 9.34 0.34
N ARG A 198 29.46 8.61 -0.70
CA ARG A 198 28.57 7.72 -1.47
C ARG A 198 28.04 6.57 -0.61
N ALA A 199 28.89 5.96 0.20
CA ALA A 199 28.49 4.95 1.18
C ALA A 199 27.49 5.54 2.19
N GLY A 200 27.72 6.79 2.63
CA GLY A 200 26.79 7.54 3.47
C GLY A 200 25.41 7.73 2.88
N LYS A 201 25.30 8.01 1.58
CA LYS A 201 24.00 8.10 0.88
C LYS A 201 23.27 6.75 0.81
N MET A 202 23.99 5.64 0.69
CA MET A 202 23.43 4.30 0.68
C MET A 202 22.86 3.92 2.05
N LEU A 203 23.65 4.12 3.12
CA LEU A 203 23.22 3.86 4.50
C LEU A 203 22.13 4.85 4.95
N SER A 204 22.15 6.08 4.42
CA SER A 204 21.30 7.21 4.81
C SER A 204 21.57 7.69 6.25
N ASN A 205 20.96 8.81 6.62
CA ASN A 205 20.83 9.25 8.02
C ASN A 205 22.15 9.46 8.79
N GLY A 206 23.25 9.73 8.09
CA GLY A 206 24.55 9.99 8.72
C GLY A 206 25.21 8.78 9.39
N LEU A 207 24.77 7.56 9.09
CA LEU A 207 25.29 6.34 9.74
C LEU A 207 26.79 6.11 9.50
N HIS A 208 27.29 6.41 8.29
CA HIS A 208 28.72 6.40 7.98
C HIS A 208 29.53 7.33 8.91
N THR A 209 29.06 8.57 9.11
CA THR A 209 29.69 9.52 10.03
C THR A 209 29.58 9.08 11.50
N ALA A 210 28.45 8.48 11.88
CA ALA A 210 28.25 7.95 13.23
C ALA A 210 29.22 6.80 13.53
N TYR A 211 29.41 5.88 12.58
CA TYR A 211 30.42 4.82 12.68
C TYR A 211 31.83 5.42 12.81
N TRP A 212 32.18 6.37 11.94
CA TRP A 212 33.49 7.03 12.00
C TRP A 212 33.75 7.72 13.34
N LYS A 213 32.76 8.43 13.88
CA LYS A 213 32.84 9.09 15.20
C LYS A 213 32.98 8.13 16.38
N GLN A 214 32.62 6.85 16.25
CA GLN A 214 32.84 5.86 17.31
C GLN A 214 34.26 5.25 17.27
N GLN A 215 35.04 5.52 16.21
CA GLN A 215 36.35 4.93 15.97
C GLN A 215 37.51 5.95 16.16
N THR A 216 37.35 6.92 17.07
CA THR A 216 38.26 8.08 17.22
C THR A 216 39.73 7.76 17.51
N SER A 217 40.04 6.53 17.92
CA SER A 217 41.42 6.07 18.21
C SER A 217 42.15 5.49 17.02
N ARG A 218 41.52 5.39 15.83
CA ARG A 218 42.05 4.72 14.65
C ARG A 218 42.34 5.71 13.52
N GLU A 219 43.20 5.31 12.58
CA GLU A 219 43.50 6.14 11.41
C GLU A 219 42.23 6.43 10.59
N ASN A 220 42.05 7.70 10.21
CA ASN A 220 40.83 8.19 9.57
C ASN A 220 40.54 7.51 8.23
N GLN A 221 41.57 7.12 7.47
CA GLN A 221 41.39 6.49 6.16
C GLN A 221 40.91 5.05 6.26
N ASP A 222 41.51 4.24 7.16
CA ASP A 222 41.13 2.84 7.36
C ASP A 222 39.65 2.69 7.73
N VAL A 223 39.16 3.56 8.61
CA VAL A 223 37.75 3.55 9.05
C VAL A 223 36.80 3.92 7.90
N LYS A 224 37.22 4.82 7.00
CA LYS A 224 36.43 5.16 5.81
C LYS A 224 36.39 3.99 4.83
N VAL A 225 37.53 3.33 4.59
CA VAL A 225 37.63 2.14 3.72
C VAL A 225 36.74 1.01 4.23
N GLU A 226 36.69 0.78 5.55
CA GLU A 226 35.77 -0.20 6.17
C GLU A 226 34.31 0.04 5.79
N VAL A 227 33.84 1.30 5.92
CA VAL A 227 32.45 1.64 5.61
C VAL A 227 32.20 1.52 4.10
N ILE A 228 33.15 1.90 3.25
CA ILE A 228 33.05 1.73 1.80
C ILE A 228 32.88 0.24 1.45
N LEU A 229 33.77 -0.61 1.95
CA LEU A 229 33.73 -2.06 1.71
C LEU A 229 32.44 -2.69 2.21
N LEU A 230 31.98 -2.32 3.41
CA LEU A 230 30.72 -2.78 3.95
C LEU A 230 29.55 -2.50 2.99
N THR A 231 29.50 -1.28 2.43
CA THR A 231 28.41 -0.89 1.51
C THR A 231 28.53 -1.49 0.11
N GLN A 232 29.72 -1.96 -0.29
CA GLN A 232 29.92 -2.67 -1.56
C GLN A 232 29.60 -4.16 -1.46
N ASP A 233 29.61 -4.73 -0.25
CA ASP A 233 29.29 -6.14 -0.03
C ASP A 233 27.77 -6.37 0.10
N ILE A 234 27.21 -7.12 -0.85
CA ILE A 234 25.77 -7.42 -0.91
C ILE A 234 25.33 -8.25 0.29
N GLY A 235 26.15 -9.20 0.74
CA GLY A 235 25.83 -10.09 1.86
C GLY A 235 25.75 -9.33 3.17
N ALA A 236 26.74 -8.49 3.46
CA ALA A 236 26.80 -7.66 4.66
C ALA A 236 25.67 -6.62 4.67
N MET A 237 25.38 -5.96 3.54
CA MET A 237 24.24 -5.05 3.43
C MET A 237 22.90 -5.77 3.63
N THR A 238 22.75 -6.99 3.10
CA THR A 238 21.54 -7.80 3.31
C THR A 238 21.36 -8.15 4.79
N GLN A 239 22.44 -8.54 5.48
CA GLN A 239 22.40 -8.81 6.92
C GLN A 239 22.06 -7.56 7.73
N LEU A 240 22.62 -6.40 7.36
CA LEU A 240 22.35 -5.13 8.03
C LEU A 240 20.90 -4.67 7.85
N GLU A 241 20.33 -4.82 6.65
CA GLU A 241 18.91 -4.54 6.37
C GLU A 241 17.98 -5.50 7.13
N ASN A 242 18.33 -6.79 7.19
CA ASN A 242 17.56 -7.78 7.96
C ASN A 242 17.60 -7.50 9.46
N PHE A 243 18.75 -7.10 10.00
CA PHE A 243 18.87 -6.63 11.38
C PHE A 243 17.95 -5.42 11.63
N ALA A 244 18.03 -4.40 10.77
CA ALA A 244 17.25 -3.19 10.92
C ALA A 244 15.73 -3.44 10.84
N ALA A 245 15.30 -4.35 9.97
CA ALA A 245 13.89 -4.76 9.89
C ALA A 245 13.41 -5.43 11.20
N LYS A 246 14.19 -6.38 11.73
CA LYS A 246 13.86 -7.06 13.00
C LYS A 246 13.82 -6.09 14.17
N GLU A 247 14.80 -5.21 14.26
CA GLU A 247 14.88 -4.21 15.32
C GLU A 247 13.75 -3.18 15.22
N PHE A 248 13.34 -2.81 13.99
CA PHE A 248 12.15 -1.97 13.78
C PHE A 248 10.90 -2.62 14.37
N ASP A 249 10.66 -3.90 14.04
CA ASP A 249 9.47 -4.62 14.51
C ASP A 249 9.47 -4.74 16.04
N ALA A 250 10.61 -5.09 16.64
CA ALA A 250 10.76 -5.18 18.09
C ALA A 250 10.53 -3.82 18.80
N LEU A 251 11.13 -2.76 18.28
CA LEU A 251 11.00 -1.41 18.84
C LEU A 251 9.58 -0.87 18.71
N TYR A 252 8.94 -1.09 17.54
CA TYR A 252 7.56 -0.69 17.32
C TYR A 252 6.61 -1.43 18.27
N GLU A 253 6.76 -2.75 18.39
CA GLU A 253 5.93 -3.58 19.27
C GLU A 253 6.05 -3.15 20.74
N LYS A 254 7.27 -2.84 21.21
CA LYS A 254 7.53 -2.31 22.55
C LYS A 254 6.72 -1.04 22.85
N PHE A 255 6.63 -0.11 21.89
CA PHE A 255 6.04 1.21 22.09
C PHE A 255 4.64 1.40 21.48
N LYS A 256 4.04 0.37 20.90
CA LYS A 256 2.75 0.48 20.18
C LYS A 256 1.63 1.08 21.01
N TRP A 257 1.61 0.81 22.32
CA TRP A 257 0.58 1.31 23.23
C TRP A 257 0.72 2.81 23.49
N ASP A 258 1.94 3.32 23.63
CA ASP A 258 2.18 4.75 23.81
C ASP A 258 1.97 5.52 22.50
N ILE A 259 2.37 4.93 21.37
CA ILE A 259 2.00 5.43 20.03
C ILE A 259 0.46 5.51 19.91
N GLY A 260 -0.27 4.50 20.39
CA GLY A 260 -1.73 4.46 20.37
C GLY A 260 -2.42 5.61 21.10
N LYS A 261 -1.77 6.20 22.12
CA LYS A 261 -2.27 7.36 22.89
C LYS A 261 -2.06 8.69 22.17
N LEU A 262 -1.23 8.73 21.13
CA LEU A 262 -0.96 9.96 20.38
C LEU A 262 -2.20 10.43 19.59
N LYS A 263 -2.20 11.73 19.24
CA LYS A 263 -3.19 12.30 18.32
C LYS A 263 -3.13 11.61 16.96
N GLU A 264 -4.28 11.51 16.29
CA GLU A 264 -4.44 10.82 15.00
C GLU A 264 -3.35 11.17 13.97
N GLN A 265 -3.00 12.45 13.84
CA GLN A 265 -1.95 12.92 12.93
C GLN A 265 -0.60 12.26 13.20
N ARG A 266 -0.20 12.15 14.47
CA ARG A 266 1.06 11.50 14.84
C ARG A 266 0.98 10.00 14.66
N ARG A 267 -0.14 9.36 15.02
CA ARG A 267 -0.35 7.91 14.75
C ARG A 267 -0.18 7.58 13.27
N LYS A 268 -0.73 8.39 12.36
CA LYS A 268 -0.56 8.26 10.91
C LYS A 268 0.91 8.33 10.47
N HIS A 269 1.76 9.08 11.17
CA HIS A 269 3.20 9.12 10.85
C HIS A 269 3.89 7.78 11.15
N TYR A 270 3.61 7.18 12.32
CA TYR A 270 4.12 5.85 12.67
C TYR A 270 3.57 4.75 11.77
N GLU A 271 2.28 4.82 11.44
CA GLU A 271 1.64 3.91 10.51
C GLU A 271 2.34 3.96 9.13
N LYS A 272 2.67 5.16 8.63
CA LYS A 272 3.43 5.29 7.38
C LYS A 272 4.81 4.62 7.45
N LEU A 273 5.53 4.74 8.57
CA LEU A 273 6.81 4.05 8.77
C LEU A 273 6.63 2.53 8.79
N ARG A 274 5.58 2.04 9.44
CA ARG A 274 5.23 0.61 9.50
C ARG A 274 4.91 0.07 8.11
N LEU A 275 4.14 0.81 7.31
CA LEU A 275 3.71 0.42 5.96
C LEU A 275 4.77 0.58 4.87
N ALA A 276 5.85 1.34 5.10
CA ALA A 276 6.90 1.60 4.12
C ALA A 276 7.84 0.39 3.83
N THR A 277 7.33 -0.84 3.87
CA THR A 277 8.08 -2.09 3.67
C THR A 277 7.73 -2.74 2.33
N ALA A 278 8.59 -3.64 1.85
CA ALA A 278 8.34 -4.43 0.64
C ALA A 278 7.19 -5.42 0.81
N LYS A 279 7.04 -5.97 2.03
CA LYS A 279 6.04 -6.99 2.34
C LYS A 279 4.78 -6.32 2.85
N PRO A 280 3.63 -6.47 2.18
CA PRO A 280 2.36 -5.93 2.65
C PRO A 280 2.10 -6.33 4.11
N GLN A 281 1.84 -5.34 4.95
CA GLN A 281 1.46 -5.55 6.33
C GLN A 281 -0.05 -5.44 6.43
N ASN A 282 -0.67 -6.31 7.22
CA ASN A 282 -2.07 -6.13 7.56
C ASN A 282 -2.20 -4.95 8.55
N ILE A 283 -3.33 -4.28 8.46
CA ILE A 283 -3.78 -3.23 9.35
C ILE A 283 -5.19 -3.62 9.83
N GLN A 284 -5.61 -3.04 10.95
CA GLN A 284 -7.00 -3.09 11.37
C GLN A 284 -7.87 -2.41 10.31
N TRP A 285 -8.97 -3.04 9.91
CA TRP A 285 -9.89 -2.47 8.95
C TRP A 285 -10.91 -1.59 9.68
N LEU A 286 -10.69 -0.28 9.63
CA LEU A 286 -11.53 0.71 10.31
C LEU A 286 -12.40 1.43 9.30
N LEU A 287 -13.71 1.33 9.49
CA LEU A 287 -14.73 1.98 8.67
C LEU A 287 -15.15 3.34 9.28
N PRO A 288 -15.17 4.43 8.49
CA PRO A 288 -15.42 5.78 9.00
C PRO A 288 -16.89 5.98 9.40
N ASP A 289 -17.20 7.02 10.17
CA ASP A 289 -18.59 7.27 10.61
C ASP A 289 -19.50 7.74 9.47
N SER A 290 -18.89 8.33 8.43
CA SER A 290 -19.54 8.68 7.19
C SER A 290 -18.62 8.41 5.98
N ILE A 291 -19.22 8.15 4.83
CA ILE A 291 -18.51 8.02 3.55
C ILE A 291 -19.11 8.97 2.51
N GLY A 292 -18.24 9.56 1.69
CA GLY A 292 -18.67 10.24 0.47
C GLY A 292 -18.99 9.19 -0.59
N PHE A 293 -20.10 9.35 -1.28
CA PHE A 293 -20.57 8.42 -2.30
C PHE A 293 -21.18 9.17 -3.47
N ARG A 294 -20.91 8.68 -4.69
CA ARG A 294 -21.53 9.20 -5.90
C ARG A 294 -22.65 8.25 -6.35
N ARG A 295 -23.85 8.79 -6.56
CA ARG A 295 -25.01 8.06 -7.08
C ARG A 295 -25.86 8.93 -7.99
N GLU A 296 -26.53 8.34 -8.97
CA GLU A 296 -27.56 9.06 -9.75
C GLU A 296 -28.89 9.08 -8.99
N PRO A 297 -29.73 10.12 -9.10
CA PRO A 297 -31.04 10.16 -8.46
C PRO A 297 -31.98 9.00 -8.85
N SER A 298 -31.78 8.43 -10.04
CA SER A 298 -32.52 7.28 -10.57
C SER A 298 -31.91 5.92 -10.20
N ASP A 299 -30.79 5.89 -9.47
CA ASP A 299 -30.15 4.63 -9.08
C ASP A 299 -31.08 3.78 -8.22
N HIS A 300 -30.97 2.46 -8.41
CA HIS A 300 -31.80 1.49 -7.71
C HIS A 300 -31.53 1.54 -6.20
N PRO A 301 -32.58 1.63 -5.35
CA PRO A 301 -32.42 1.58 -3.91
C PRO A 301 -32.23 0.13 -3.44
N TYR A 302 -31.23 -0.08 -2.60
CA TYR A 302 -30.97 -1.34 -1.92
C TYR A 302 -31.18 -1.19 -0.41
N GLU A 303 -31.81 -2.21 0.16
CA GLU A 303 -31.95 -2.36 1.60
C GLU A 303 -30.72 -3.00 2.23
N LYS A 304 -30.66 -2.98 3.56
CA LYS A 304 -29.63 -3.65 4.38
C LYS A 304 -28.18 -3.24 4.07
N HIS A 305 -27.91 -2.18 3.31
CA HIS A 305 -26.55 -1.66 3.20
C HIS A 305 -26.11 -1.04 4.55
N LEU A 306 -24.83 -1.17 4.91
CA LEU A 306 -24.29 -0.69 6.19
C LEU A 306 -24.16 0.83 6.26
N TYR A 307 -24.12 1.50 5.10
CA TYR A 307 -24.15 2.96 4.97
C TYR A 307 -25.37 3.42 4.20
N ILE A 308 -26.13 4.36 4.72
CA ILE A 308 -27.40 4.78 4.13
C ILE A 308 -27.50 6.30 4.01
N GLU A 309 -28.35 6.74 3.09
CA GLU A 309 -28.86 8.10 3.04
C GLU A 309 -29.85 8.34 4.20
N VAL A 310 -30.27 9.60 4.37
CA VAL A 310 -31.22 10.02 5.42
C VAL A 310 -32.56 9.28 5.33
N ASP A 311 -32.95 8.83 4.15
CA ASP A 311 -34.20 8.10 3.91
C ASP A 311 -34.13 6.59 4.24
N GLY A 312 -33.00 6.10 4.74
CA GLY A 312 -32.84 4.70 5.10
C GLY A 312 -32.33 3.79 3.98
N THR A 313 -32.13 4.31 2.76
CA THR A 313 -31.73 3.51 1.60
C THR A 313 -30.29 3.76 1.17
N PHE A 314 -29.70 2.79 0.46
CA PHE A 314 -28.47 2.98 -0.29
C PHE A 314 -28.78 2.87 -1.78
N ARG A 315 -28.53 3.94 -2.53
CA ARG A 315 -28.80 3.97 -3.97
C ARG A 315 -27.51 3.79 -4.76
N THR A 316 -27.49 2.83 -5.66
CA THR A 316 -26.39 2.69 -6.61
C THR A 316 -26.81 1.90 -7.84
N ASN A 317 -26.02 1.99 -8.90
CA ASN A 317 -26.08 1.04 -10.01
C ASN A 317 -25.03 -0.08 -9.76
N LEU A 318 -25.51 -1.32 -9.66
CA LEU A 318 -24.68 -2.52 -9.58
C LEU A 318 -24.65 -3.19 -10.96
N GLY A 319 -23.48 -3.70 -11.35
CA GLY A 319 -23.37 -4.52 -12.55
C GLY A 319 -24.26 -5.75 -12.48
N THR A 320 -24.55 -6.38 -13.63
CA THR A 320 -25.48 -7.54 -13.69
C THR A 320 -25.02 -8.73 -12.83
N TRP A 321 -23.71 -8.86 -12.59
CA TRP A 321 -23.16 -9.92 -11.75
C TRP A 321 -23.26 -9.54 -10.26
N GLU A 322 -22.80 -8.34 -9.89
CA GLU A 322 -22.94 -7.79 -8.52
C GLU A 322 -24.40 -7.84 -8.06
N ALA A 323 -25.33 -7.31 -8.86
CA ALA A 323 -26.75 -7.28 -8.55
C ALA A 323 -27.34 -8.68 -8.36
N GLY A 324 -26.95 -9.63 -9.21
CA GLY A 324 -27.42 -11.02 -9.12
C GLY A 324 -26.88 -11.76 -7.90
N VAL A 325 -25.58 -11.61 -7.59
CA VAL A 325 -24.97 -12.18 -6.38
C VAL A 325 -25.62 -11.58 -5.13
N LEU A 326 -25.77 -10.27 -5.06
CA LEU A 326 -26.42 -9.62 -3.92
C LEU A 326 -27.87 -10.09 -3.76
N ALA A 327 -28.61 -10.24 -4.85
CA ALA A 327 -29.98 -10.77 -4.80
C ALA A 327 -30.03 -12.20 -4.25
N GLU A 328 -29.09 -13.08 -4.61
CA GLU A 328 -28.98 -14.42 -4.00
C GLU A 328 -28.71 -14.34 -2.49
N GLU A 329 -27.79 -13.47 -2.05
CA GLU A 329 -27.45 -13.32 -0.64
C GLU A 329 -28.59 -12.73 0.18
N LEU A 330 -29.33 -11.74 -0.36
CA LEU A 330 -30.42 -11.10 0.37
C LEU A 330 -31.64 -12.01 0.59
N ASN A 331 -31.72 -13.16 -0.10
CA ASN A 331 -32.72 -14.19 0.17
C ASN A 331 -32.40 -15.02 1.42
N ASP A 332 -31.17 -14.96 1.94
CA ASP A 332 -30.79 -15.60 3.21
C ASP A 332 -31.22 -14.70 4.38
N GLU A 333 -32.14 -15.18 5.21
CA GLU A 333 -32.66 -14.46 6.37
C GLU A 333 -31.57 -14.13 7.41
N THR A 334 -30.46 -14.87 7.42
CA THR A 334 -29.32 -14.59 8.30
C THR A 334 -28.55 -13.35 7.88
N VAL A 335 -28.70 -12.85 6.64
CA VAL A 335 -28.04 -11.63 6.17
C VAL A 335 -28.67 -10.41 6.80
N VAL A 336 -27.90 -9.78 7.69
CA VAL A 336 -28.29 -8.58 8.44
C VAL A 336 -27.67 -7.31 7.88
N GLY A 337 -26.65 -7.41 7.02
CA GLY A 337 -26.07 -6.24 6.37
C GLY A 337 -25.13 -6.58 5.24
N TRP A 338 -24.81 -5.58 4.42
CA TRP A 338 -23.77 -5.69 3.39
C TRP A 338 -23.09 -4.35 3.15
N LEU A 339 -21.84 -4.40 2.68
CA LEU A 339 -21.04 -3.26 2.27
C LEU A 339 -20.57 -3.46 0.83
N ARG A 340 -20.87 -2.50 -0.04
CA ARG A 340 -20.17 -2.36 -1.31
C ARG A 340 -18.78 -1.78 -1.03
N ASN A 341 -17.74 -2.53 -1.35
CA ASN A 341 -16.37 -2.08 -1.18
C ASN A 341 -15.97 -1.25 -2.41
N ILE A 342 -15.68 0.03 -2.21
CA ILE A 342 -15.32 0.91 -3.32
C ILE A 342 -13.81 0.92 -3.48
N ASP A 343 -13.32 0.69 -4.70
CA ASP A 343 -11.90 0.68 -5.02
C ASP A 343 -11.15 1.93 -4.55
N ARG A 344 -9.95 1.71 -3.99
CA ARG A 344 -8.95 2.75 -3.69
C ARG A 344 -9.44 3.90 -2.80
N GLN A 345 -10.49 3.68 -2.01
CA GLN A 345 -10.86 4.57 -0.93
C GLN A 345 -9.96 4.34 0.29
N PRO A 346 -9.74 5.35 1.16
CA PRO A 346 -8.96 5.18 2.39
C PRO A 346 -9.48 4.06 3.30
N TRP A 347 -10.76 3.74 3.20
CA TRP A 347 -11.47 2.73 3.97
C TRP A 347 -11.69 1.40 3.23
N SER A 348 -11.23 1.23 1.99
CA SER A 348 -11.48 0.00 1.23
C SER A 348 -10.89 -1.23 1.92
N LEU A 349 -11.56 -2.36 1.76
CA LEU A 349 -10.95 -3.67 1.94
C LEU A 349 -10.03 -3.92 0.75
N GLU A 350 -8.73 -3.85 1.01
CA GLU A 350 -7.67 -4.12 0.06
C GLU A 350 -6.94 -5.41 0.43
N ILE A 351 -6.69 -6.25 -0.58
CA ILE A 351 -5.99 -7.53 -0.44
C ILE A 351 -4.80 -7.56 -1.43
N PRO A 352 -3.60 -7.96 -0.99
CA PRO A 352 -2.45 -8.08 -1.88
C PRO A 352 -2.54 -9.34 -2.73
N TYR A 353 -2.11 -9.24 -3.98
CA TYR A 353 -1.83 -10.40 -4.83
C TYR A 353 -0.50 -10.22 -5.57
N GLU A 354 0.08 -11.32 -6.03
CA GLU A 354 1.36 -11.31 -6.75
C GLU A 354 1.12 -11.58 -8.23
N ASP A 355 1.66 -10.72 -9.09
CA ASP A 355 1.60 -10.88 -10.54
C ASP A 355 2.92 -10.41 -11.17
N GLY A 356 3.55 -11.28 -11.96
CA GLY A 356 4.85 -11.02 -12.59
C GLY A 356 5.96 -10.63 -11.59
N GLY A 357 5.97 -11.22 -10.40
CA GLY A 357 6.94 -10.90 -9.34
C GLY A 357 6.74 -9.55 -8.64
N LYS A 358 5.62 -8.87 -8.91
CA LYS A 358 5.23 -7.62 -8.24
C LYS A 358 3.98 -7.85 -7.40
N THR A 359 3.94 -7.21 -6.23
CA THR A 359 2.71 -7.15 -5.43
C THR A 359 1.79 -6.05 -5.96
N LYS A 360 0.52 -6.39 -6.18
CA LYS A 360 -0.56 -5.50 -6.62
C LYS A 360 -1.73 -5.53 -5.62
N SER A 361 -2.60 -4.54 -5.70
CA SER A 361 -3.83 -4.42 -4.90
C SER A 361 -5.03 -5.00 -5.64
N MET A 362 -5.85 -5.80 -4.97
CA MET A 362 -7.23 -6.04 -5.37
C MET A 362 -8.19 -5.59 -4.29
N PHE A 363 -9.40 -5.25 -4.70
CA PHE A 363 -10.46 -4.75 -3.84
C PHE A 363 -11.69 -5.61 -4.12
N PRO A 364 -12.02 -6.58 -3.24
CA PRO A 364 -13.17 -7.44 -3.47
C PRO A 364 -14.47 -6.62 -3.47
N ASP A 365 -15.42 -6.87 -4.37
CA ASP A 365 -16.57 -5.97 -4.56
C ASP A 365 -17.51 -5.85 -3.34
N MET A 366 -17.73 -6.95 -2.60
CA MET A 366 -18.75 -6.98 -1.53
C MET A 366 -18.27 -7.66 -0.25
N VAL A 367 -18.75 -7.12 0.88
CA VAL A 367 -18.70 -7.79 2.18
C VAL A 367 -20.11 -8.00 2.69
N ILE A 368 -20.48 -9.26 2.93
CA ILE A 368 -21.78 -9.64 3.49
C ILE A 368 -21.63 -9.91 4.99
N VAL A 369 -22.63 -9.48 5.76
CA VAL A 369 -22.70 -9.71 7.20
C VAL A 369 -23.90 -10.60 7.50
N ARG A 370 -23.60 -11.80 8.01
CA ARG A 370 -24.61 -12.74 8.51
C ARG A 370 -24.61 -12.78 10.03
N GLN A 371 -25.78 -13.00 10.62
CA GLN A 371 -25.92 -13.23 12.05
C GLN A 371 -26.36 -14.67 12.30
N ILE A 372 -25.49 -15.47 12.93
CA ILE A 372 -25.71 -16.89 13.18
C ILE A 372 -25.37 -17.18 14.64
N GLY A 373 -26.30 -17.78 15.37
CA GLY A 373 -26.06 -18.13 16.79
C GLY A 373 -25.76 -16.93 17.70
N GLY A 374 -26.11 -15.71 17.28
CA GLY A 374 -25.80 -14.46 18.00
C GLY A 374 -24.48 -13.80 17.57
N ASP A 375 -23.63 -14.50 16.84
CA ASP A 375 -22.35 -13.98 16.33
C ASP A 375 -22.47 -13.44 14.90
N PHE A 376 -21.62 -12.47 14.57
CA PHE A 376 -21.50 -11.92 13.22
C PHE A 376 -20.44 -12.67 12.42
N HIS A 377 -20.84 -13.15 11.24
CA HIS A 377 -19.96 -13.77 10.26
C HIS A 377 -19.80 -12.83 9.06
N PHE A 378 -18.56 -12.62 8.63
CA PHE A 378 -18.21 -11.73 7.53
C PHE A 378 -17.75 -12.54 6.33
N ASP A 379 -18.38 -12.28 5.19
CA ASP A 379 -18.07 -12.97 3.94
C ASP A 379 -17.57 -12.00 2.89
N ILE A 380 -16.47 -12.34 2.22
CA ILE A 380 -15.94 -11.58 1.09
C ILE A 380 -16.44 -12.23 -0.19
N LEU A 381 -17.18 -11.48 -1.01
CA LEU A 381 -17.68 -11.95 -2.30
C LEU A 381 -17.08 -11.11 -3.43
N GLU A 382 -16.42 -11.80 -4.36
CA GLU A 382 -15.76 -11.21 -5.53
C GLU A 382 -16.36 -11.81 -6.81
N PRO A 383 -17.44 -11.23 -7.37
CA PRO A 383 -17.93 -11.57 -8.69
C PRO A 383 -16.93 -11.14 -9.76
N HIS A 384 -16.26 -12.10 -10.39
CA HIS A 384 -15.09 -11.84 -11.21
C HIS A 384 -15.26 -12.30 -12.66
N ASP A 385 -15.19 -11.35 -13.59
CA ASP A 385 -15.23 -11.66 -15.02
C ASP A 385 -13.95 -12.39 -15.47
N SER A 386 -14.13 -13.61 -15.99
CA SER A 386 -13.06 -14.46 -16.52
C SER A 386 -12.33 -13.87 -17.75
N SER A 387 -12.81 -12.80 -18.36
CA SER A 387 -12.13 -12.15 -19.48
C SER A 387 -10.88 -11.35 -19.07
N ARG A 388 -10.68 -11.11 -17.76
CA ARG A 388 -9.57 -10.31 -17.25
C ARG A 388 -8.25 -11.09 -17.24
N VAL A 389 -7.15 -10.41 -17.55
CA VAL A 389 -5.81 -11.04 -17.67
C VAL A 389 -5.17 -11.43 -16.34
N ASP A 390 -5.73 -10.97 -15.21
CA ASP A 390 -5.17 -11.17 -13.87
C ASP A 390 -6.00 -12.10 -12.98
N ASN A 391 -6.90 -12.93 -13.55
CA ASN A 391 -7.81 -13.78 -12.78
C ASN A 391 -7.06 -14.77 -11.89
N VAL A 392 -6.10 -15.51 -12.45
CA VAL A 392 -5.33 -16.52 -11.69
C VAL A 392 -4.60 -15.86 -10.52
N ALA A 393 -3.95 -14.74 -10.78
CA ALA A 393 -3.18 -14.01 -9.78
C ALA A 393 -4.09 -13.53 -8.62
N LYS A 394 -5.28 -13.02 -8.92
CA LYS A 394 -6.28 -12.62 -7.92
C LYS A 394 -6.89 -13.81 -7.17
N ALA A 395 -7.22 -14.90 -7.86
CA ALA A 395 -7.73 -16.12 -7.24
C ALA A 395 -6.73 -16.68 -6.21
N VAL A 396 -5.46 -16.80 -6.60
CA VAL A 396 -4.37 -17.23 -5.72
C VAL A 396 -4.15 -16.21 -4.59
N GLY A 397 -4.24 -14.90 -4.88
CA GLY A 397 -4.17 -13.85 -3.87
C GLY A 397 -5.26 -13.97 -2.79
N LEU A 398 -6.51 -14.22 -3.18
CA LEU A 398 -7.63 -14.42 -2.25
C LEU A 398 -7.42 -15.67 -1.41
N ALA A 399 -6.91 -16.75 -2.02
CA ALA A 399 -6.59 -17.98 -1.32
C ALA A 399 -5.47 -17.79 -0.29
N LYS A 400 -4.38 -17.08 -0.66
CA LYS A 400 -3.30 -16.70 0.27
C LYS A 400 -3.82 -15.79 1.39
N PHE A 401 -4.74 -14.88 1.10
CA PHE A 401 -5.36 -14.03 2.13
C PHE A 401 -6.16 -14.86 3.12
N ALA A 402 -7.02 -15.77 2.64
CA ALA A 402 -7.77 -16.68 3.48
C ALA A 402 -6.86 -17.61 4.31
N GLU A 403 -5.74 -18.08 3.75
CA GLU A 403 -4.73 -18.88 4.47
C GLU A 403 -4.10 -18.12 5.64
N ASN A 404 -3.81 -16.83 5.44
CA ASN A 404 -3.19 -16.00 6.48
C ASN A 404 -4.20 -15.53 7.55
N HIS A 405 -5.51 -15.55 7.25
CA HIS A 405 -6.58 -15.07 8.13
C HIS A 405 -7.72 -16.08 8.32
N PRO A 406 -7.43 -17.34 8.72
CA PRO A 406 -8.38 -18.45 8.66
C PRO A 406 -9.59 -18.31 9.59
N TYR A 407 -9.53 -17.43 10.58
CA TYR A 407 -10.59 -17.19 11.56
C TYR A 407 -11.21 -15.79 11.46
N THR A 408 -10.88 -15.02 10.42
CA THR A 408 -11.33 -13.61 10.30
C THR A 408 -12.56 -13.47 9.40
N PHE A 409 -12.59 -14.19 8.28
CA PHE A 409 -13.71 -14.18 7.34
C PHE A 409 -14.28 -15.60 7.22
N ALA A 410 -15.60 -15.72 7.29
CA ALA A 410 -16.28 -17.01 7.29
C ALA A 410 -16.33 -17.62 5.88
N ARG A 411 -16.57 -16.81 4.86
CA ARG A 411 -16.47 -17.18 3.44
C ARG A 411 -15.58 -16.19 2.70
N VAL A 412 -14.76 -16.69 1.79
CA VAL A 412 -13.99 -15.84 0.86
C VAL A 412 -14.17 -16.43 -0.52
N GLN A 413 -15.01 -15.81 -1.34
CA GLN A 413 -15.55 -16.43 -2.55
C GLN A 413 -15.15 -15.68 -3.81
N LEU A 414 -14.51 -16.39 -4.73
CA LEU A 414 -14.41 -15.98 -6.12
C LEU A 414 -15.61 -16.55 -6.88
N ILE A 415 -16.38 -15.68 -7.53
CA ILE A 415 -17.68 -16.03 -8.11
C ILE A 415 -17.66 -15.78 -9.62
N ARG A 416 -18.15 -16.75 -10.40
CA ARG A 416 -18.34 -16.58 -11.85
C ARG A 416 -19.78 -16.83 -12.24
N LYS A 417 -20.32 -15.95 -13.07
CA LYS A 417 -21.59 -16.17 -13.74
C LYS A 417 -21.36 -17.00 -15.00
N GLN A 418 -21.93 -18.19 -15.08
CA GLN A 418 -21.79 -19.07 -16.24
C GLN A 418 -23.11 -19.80 -16.52
N LYS A 419 -23.29 -20.28 -17.76
CA LYS A 419 -24.46 -21.05 -18.14
C LYS A 419 -24.33 -22.49 -17.65
N GLY A 420 -25.32 -22.96 -16.89
CA GLY A 420 -25.39 -24.34 -16.39
C GLY A 420 -25.91 -25.33 -17.42
N ALA A 421 -25.96 -26.61 -17.02
CA ALA A 421 -26.48 -27.70 -17.85
C ALA A 421 -27.98 -27.54 -18.19
N ASP A 422 -28.73 -26.86 -17.33
CA ASP A 422 -30.14 -26.48 -17.55
C ASP A 422 -30.32 -25.33 -18.55
N GLY A 423 -29.22 -24.78 -19.06
CA GLY A 423 -29.21 -23.67 -20.00
C GLY A 423 -29.53 -22.31 -19.37
N LYS A 424 -29.56 -22.18 -18.04
CA LYS A 424 -29.73 -20.91 -17.34
C LYS A 424 -28.39 -20.39 -16.82
N GLU A 425 -28.31 -19.09 -16.57
CA GLU A 425 -27.13 -18.52 -15.91
C GLU A 425 -27.18 -18.76 -14.41
N HIS A 426 -26.09 -19.25 -13.85
CA HIS A 426 -25.90 -19.50 -12.43
C HIS A 426 -24.61 -18.84 -11.93
N PHE A 427 -24.55 -18.56 -10.63
CA PHE A 427 -23.34 -18.09 -9.97
C PHE A 427 -22.58 -19.27 -9.32
N TYR A 428 -21.49 -19.69 -9.97
CA TYR A 428 -20.60 -20.72 -9.45
C TYR A 428 -19.52 -20.09 -8.56
N ARG A 429 -19.23 -20.74 -7.43
CA ARG A 429 -18.48 -20.13 -6.33
C ARG A 429 -17.32 -21.03 -5.93
N LEU A 430 -16.10 -20.48 -5.94
CA LEU A 430 -14.93 -21.08 -5.30
C LEU A 430 -14.73 -20.40 -3.95
N ASP A 431 -15.13 -21.08 -2.88
CA ASP A 431 -14.92 -20.59 -1.51
C ASP A 431 -13.54 -20.98 -0.98
N VAL A 432 -12.58 -20.07 -1.10
CA VAL A 432 -11.20 -20.26 -0.62
C VAL A 432 -11.08 -20.12 0.90
N GLY A 433 -12.17 -19.81 1.61
CA GLY A 433 -12.26 -20.04 3.06
C GLY A 433 -12.22 -21.53 3.40
N ASN A 434 -12.77 -22.38 2.53
CA ASN A 434 -12.72 -23.84 2.68
C ASN A 434 -11.31 -24.38 2.36
N ASP A 435 -10.76 -25.21 3.24
CA ASP A 435 -9.38 -25.72 3.11
C ASP A 435 -9.14 -26.56 1.84
N ALA A 436 -10.10 -27.40 1.45
CA ALA A 436 -9.96 -28.24 0.26
C ALA A 436 -9.97 -27.40 -1.03
N VAL A 437 -10.88 -26.43 -1.12
CA VAL A 437 -10.96 -25.50 -2.25
C VAL A 437 -9.72 -24.59 -2.28
N ARG A 438 -9.31 -24.06 -1.14
CA ARG A 438 -8.12 -23.21 -1.02
C ARG A 438 -6.86 -23.89 -1.53
N LYS A 439 -6.62 -25.14 -1.14
CA LYS A 439 -5.46 -25.93 -1.63
C LYS A 439 -5.48 -26.11 -3.14
N GLN A 440 -6.66 -26.35 -3.74
CA GLN A 440 -6.80 -26.45 -5.19
C GLN A 440 -6.49 -25.10 -5.87
N VAL A 441 -7.04 -23.99 -5.36
CA VAL A 441 -6.81 -22.66 -5.91
C VAL A 441 -5.35 -22.21 -5.77
N LEU A 442 -4.69 -22.49 -4.64
CA LEU A 442 -3.26 -22.20 -4.45
C LEU A 442 -2.35 -22.93 -5.45
N ALA A 443 -2.77 -24.08 -5.96
CA ALA A 443 -2.03 -24.88 -6.93
C ALA A 443 -2.26 -24.44 -8.40
N VAL A 444 -3.17 -23.50 -8.65
CA VAL A 444 -3.47 -22.98 -9.99
C VAL A 444 -2.30 -22.12 -10.48
N GLY A 445 -1.73 -22.47 -11.62
CA GLY A 445 -0.67 -21.71 -12.29
C GLY A 445 -1.11 -21.04 -13.61
N ASN A 446 -2.31 -21.35 -14.13
CA ASN A 446 -2.82 -20.79 -15.39
C ASN A 446 -4.35 -20.79 -15.48
N GLU A 447 -4.89 -20.07 -16.45
CA GLU A 447 -6.35 -19.89 -16.64
C GLU A 447 -7.07 -21.21 -16.91
N THR A 448 -6.46 -22.14 -17.65
CA THR A 448 -7.08 -23.45 -17.95
C THR A 448 -7.37 -24.23 -16.68
N GLN A 449 -6.44 -24.25 -15.73
CA GLN A 449 -6.62 -24.91 -14.44
C GLN A 449 -7.71 -24.21 -13.61
N LEU A 450 -7.75 -22.87 -13.58
CA LEU A 450 -8.80 -22.14 -12.88
C LEU A 450 -10.18 -22.43 -13.47
N ASN A 451 -10.29 -22.45 -14.80
CA ASN A 451 -11.52 -22.79 -15.51
C ASN A 451 -12.00 -24.19 -15.17
N GLN A 452 -11.10 -25.18 -15.12
CA GLN A 452 -11.43 -26.55 -14.71
C GLN A 452 -12.00 -26.62 -13.29
N LEU A 453 -11.50 -25.81 -12.35
CA LEU A 453 -12.07 -25.75 -11.00
C LEU A 453 -13.52 -25.26 -11.02
N PHE A 454 -13.82 -24.20 -11.77
CA PHE A 454 -15.19 -23.71 -11.94
C PHE A 454 -16.10 -24.71 -12.66
N GLU A 455 -15.61 -25.37 -13.70
CA GLU A 455 -16.35 -26.44 -14.39
C GLU A 455 -16.69 -27.60 -13.46
N ASN A 456 -15.76 -27.98 -12.57
CA ASN A 456 -16.00 -29.03 -11.59
C ASN A 456 -17.07 -28.61 -10.57
N VAL A 457 -17.03 -27.36 -10.09
CA VAL A 457 -18.10 -26.82 -9.23
C VAL A 457 -19.44 -26.82 -9.96
N ALA A 458 -19.45 -26.46 -11.25
CA ALA A 458 -20.66 -26.44 -12.05
C ALA A 458 -21.28 -27.83 -12.24
N LYS A 459 -20.44 -28.88 -12.42
CA LYS A 459 -20.90 -30.27 -12.53
C LYS A 459 -21.48 -30.86 -11.24
N VAL A 460 -21.04 -30.35 -10.08
CA VAL A 460 -21.52 -30.84 -8.77
C VAL A 460 -22.82 -30.14 -8.35
N LYS A 461 -23.04 -28.90 -8.80
CA LYS A 461 -24.20 -28.06 -8.43
C LYS A 461 -25.31 -27.98 -9.48
N GLY A 462 -25.02 -28.28 -10.74
CA GLY A 462 -26.03 -28.46 -11.79
C GLY A 462 -26.53 -29.89 -11.82
#